data_AF-A0A8J4VAE6-F1
#
_entry.id   AF-A0A8J4VAE6-F1
#
_cell.length_a   1.000
_cell.length_b   1.000
_cell.length_c   1.000
_cell.angle_alpha   90.00
_cell.angle_beta   90.00
_cell.angle_gamma   90.00
#
_symmetry.space_group_name_H-M   'P 1'
#
loop_
_entity.id
_entity.type
_entity.pdbx_description
1 polymer ?
#
loop_
_entity_poly.entity_id
_entity_poly.type
_entity_poly.pdbx_seq_one_letter_code
_entity_poly.pdbx_strand_id
1 'polypeptide(L)'
;MQSLRLFSLITLLLLYCNVSRSAFLCKLNKANPFKVAFTITVDIAGHGNFTTIQSAIDSIPSGNAKWIRIQIFAGVYREKVTITYDKTCIFLDGAGSRETFIEWDGHESTNTSYTFTSYAKNLVVKGIGFKNTYNLGPKQNDLVPALSAEILGDKAASYNCSFFGVQDTLWDVGGRHYFYQCYIQGGADFIFGNGQSFYEQSVLYYSLETYGNGTYIGYITAQGRDSAEESSGFVFKDCVIHGRGIAYLGRAWKAFSRVVIANSKLSDIVVPVGWDAWQFVGHEDQLTYAEVDNSGRGAETSKRVPWLKKLSACEIRQFLSVDKFINQDGWIAKLPTVN
;
A
#
# COMPACT_ATOMS: atom_id res chain seq x y z
N MET A 1 21.85 57.49 -46.69
CA MET A 1 21.82 56.31 -45.81
C MET A 1 22.26 56.70 -44.40
N GLN A 2 21.33 57.22 -43.58
CA GLN A 2 21.24 57.08 -42.12
C GLN A 2 20.16 58.03 -41.57
N SER A 3 19.33 57.48 -40.68
CA SER A 3 18.47 58.14 -39.68
C SER A 3 17.18 58.86 -40.15
N LEU A 4 16.01 58.38 -39.71
CA LEU A 4 15.26 58.90 -38.56
C LEU A 4 13.92 58.14 -38.34
N ARG A 5 13.79 57.54 -37.15
CA ARG A 5 12.59 57.37 -36.26
C ARG A 5 11.18 57.13 -36.86
N LEU A 6 10.54 56.04 -36.44
CA LEU A 6 9.30 56.14 -35.63
C LEU A 6 8.93 54.83 -34.89
N PHE A 7 8.67 55.02 -33.58
CA PHE A 7 7.94 54.23 -32.59
C PHE A 7 7.16 52.97 -33.01
N SER A 8 7.37 51.88 -32.26
CA SER A 8 6.35 51.37 -31.32
C SER A 8 6.93 50.33 -30.36
N LEU A 9 6.77 50.60 -29.06
CA LEU A 9 6.96 49.65 -27.97
C LEU A 9 6.04 48.44 -28.19
N ILE A 10 6.62 47.24 -28.31
CA ILE A 10 5.90 46.00 -28.00
C ILE A 10 6.40 45.58 -26.62
N THR A 11 5.68 46.02 -25.59
CA THR A 11 5.70 45.42 -24.26
C THR A 11 5.25 43.97 -24.39
N LEU A 12 6.20 43.04 -24.41
CA LEU A 12 5.95 41.62 -24.23
C LEU A 12 5.54 41.40 -22.76
N LEU A 13 4.25 41.59 -22.48
CA LEU A 13 3.65 41.09 -21.26
C LEU A 13 3.79 39.57 -21.31
N LEU A 14 4.69 39.04 -20.48
CA LEU A 14 4.63 37.66 -20.02
C LEU A 14 3.27 37.47 -19.34
N LEU A 15 2.24 37.12 -20.11
CA LEU A 15 1.13 36.34 -19.57
C LEU A 15 1.76 35.02 -19.14
N TYR A 16 2.18 34.99 -17.87
CA TYR A 16 2.07 33.80 -17.07
C TYR A 16 0.63 33.32 -17.25
N CYS A 17 0.44 32.38 -18.17
CA CYS A 17 -0.65 31.44 -18.09
C CYS A 17 -0.46 30.74 -16.75
N ASN A 18 -1.04 31.33 -15.71
CA ASN A 18 -1.63 30.58 -14.61
C ASN A 18 -2.71 29.71 -15.26
N VAL A 19 -2.29 28.66 -15.95
CA VAL A 19 -3.07 27.44 -15.99
C VAL A 19 -3.11 27.06 -14.52
N SER A 20 -4.18 27.48 -13.86
CA SER A 20 -4.58 26.90 -12.60
C SER A 20 -4.63 25.41 -12.88
N ARG A 21 -3.55 24.68 -12.56
CA ARG A 21 -3.62 23.30 -12.17
C ARG A 21 -4.45 23.32 -10.90
N SER A 22 -5.76 23.49 -11.07
CA SER A 22 -6.72 23.08 -10.09
C SER A 22 -6.44 21.60 -9.94
N ALA A 23 -5.58 21.26 -8.98
CA ALA A 23 -5.46 19.91 -8.50
C ALA A 23 -6.90 19.44 -8.34
N PHE A 24 -7.26 18.36 -9.03
CA PHE A 24 -8.56 17.73 -8.92
C PHE A 24 -8.72 17.27 -7.47
N LEU A 25 -9.09 18.20 -6.60
CA LEU A 25 -9.36 17.97 -5.20
C LEU A 25 -10.73 17.32 -5.15
N CYS A 26 -10.81 16.15 -4.50
CA CYS A 26 -12.08 15.48 -4.28
C CYS A 26 -13.06 16.45 -3.60
N LYS A 27 -14.11 16.81 -4.32
CA LYS A 27 -15.19 17.66 -3.83
C LYS A 27 -15.96 16.88 -2.77
N LEU A 28 -15.83 17.32 -1.52
CA LEU A 28 -16.58 16.76 -0.40
C LEU A 28 -18.03 17.19 -0.47
N ASN A 29 -18.94 16.26 -0.24
CA ASN A 29 -20.34 16.61 0.04
C ASN A 29 -20.50 16.86 1.54
N LYS A 30 -20.25 18.09 2.01
CA LYS A 30 -20.32 18.45 3.45
C LYS A 30 -21.70 18.24 4.08
N ALA A 31 -22.77 18.19 3.27
CA ALA A 31 -24.13 17.90 3.74
C ALA A 31 -24.37 16.40 3.97
N ASN A 32 -23.49 15.51 3.47
CA ASN A 32 -23.58 14.07 3.68
C ASN A 32 -22.62 13.65 4.82
N PRO A 33 -23.08 12.94 5.86
CA PRO A 33 -22.22 12.45 6.95
C PRO A 33 -21.08 11.52 6.46
N PHE A 34 -21.25 10.86 5.32
CA PHE A 34 -20.23 10.00 4.71
C PHE A 34 -19.30 10.75 3.73
N LYS A 35 -19.58 12.03 3.41
CA LYS A 35 -18.88 12.84 2.39
C LYS A 35 -18.90 12.26 0.96
N VAL A 36 -19.80 11.33 0.67
CA VAL A 36 -19.99 10.68 -0.65
C VAL A 36 -21.01 11.45 -1.51
N ALA A 37 -20.76 11.55 -2.81
CA ALA A 37 -21.68 12.18 -3.76
C ALA A 37 -22.68 11.19 -4.39
N PHE A 38 -22.24 9.97 -4.71
CA PHE A 38 -23.06 8.95 -5.35
C PHE A 38 -22.67 7.55 -4.86
N THR A 39 -23.63 6.62 -4.81
CA THR A 39 -23.39 5.21 -4.47
C THR A 39 -23.80 4.32 -5.63
N ILE A 40 -22.88 3.45 -6.07
CA ILE A 40 -23.10 2.36 -7.02
C ILE A 40 -23.13 1.06 -6.22
N THR A 41 -24.08 0.18 -6.49
CA THR A 41 -24.14 -1.15 -5.85
C THR A 41 -23.66 -2.24 -6.79
N VAL A 42 -22.89 -3.19 -6.26
CA VAL A 42 -22.40 -4.37 -6.98
C VAL A 42 -22.84 -5.61 -6.24
N ASP A 43 -23.56 -6.49 -6.91
CA ASP A 43 -24.04 -7.75 -6.34
C ASP A 43 -23.96 -8.86 -7.39
N ILE A 44 -23.20 -9.91 -7.09
CA ILE A 44 -23.00 -11.05 -7.98
C ILE A 44 -24.31 -11.81 -8.27
N ALA A 45 -25.31 -11.71 -7.39
CA ALA A 45 -26.64 -12.30 -7.58
C ALA A 45 -27.54 -11.45 -8.50
N GLY A 46 -27.10 -10.25 -8.91
CA GLY A 46 -27.82 -9.40 -9.86
C GLY A 46 -28.83 -8.44 -9.25
N HIS A 47 -28.84 -8.24 -7.93
CA HIS A 47 -29.72 -7.27 -7.26
C HIS A 47 -29.12 -5.85 -7.18
N GLY A 48 -27.88 -5.66 -7.65
CA GLY A 48 -27.16 -4.38 -7.68
C GLY A 48 -27.28 -3.63 -9.02
N ASN A 49 -26.65 -2.47 -9.12
CA ASN A 49 -26.50 -1.76 -10.41
C ASN A 49 -25.62 -2.54 -11.39
N PHE A 50 -24.64 -3.29 -10.87
CA PHE A 50 -23.72 -4.13 -11.62
C PHE A 50 -23.56 -5.49 -10.96
N THR A 51 -23.15 -6.49 -11.73
CA THR A 51 -22.76 -7.82 -11.24
C THR A 51 -21.27 -7.99 -11.05
N THR A 52 -20.45 -7.09 -11.62
CA THR A 52 -18.98 -7.10 -11.50
C THR A 52 -18.46 -5.77 -10.97
N ILE A 53 -17.33 -5.82 -10.27
CA ILE A 53 -16.68 -4.64 -9.70
C ILE A 53 -16.04 -3.81 -10.81
N GLN A 54 -15.43 -4.45 -11.81
CA GLN A 54 -14.82 -3.72 -12.93
C GLN A 54 -15.86 -2.90 -13.70
N SER A 55 -17.05 -3.45 -13.99
CA SER A 55 -18.09 -2.71 -14.72
C SER A 55 -18.61 -1.49 -13.94
N ALA A 56 -18.70 -1.60 -12.61
CA ALA A 56 -19.03 -0.46 -11.75
C ALA A 56 -17.95 0.63 -11.81
N ILE A 57 -16.67 0.26 -11.79
CA ILE A 57 -15.55 1.20 -11.95
C ILE A 57 -15.59 1.85 -13.34
N ASP A 58 -15.82 1.06 -14.39
CA ASP A 58 -15.87 1.52 -15.78
C ASP A 58 -16.97 2.57 -16.00
N SER A 59 -18.09 2.44 -15.29
CA SER A 59 -19.20 3.39 -15.36
C SER A 59 -18.88 4.80 -14.83
N ILE A 60 -17.82 4.95 -14.02
CA ILE A 60 -17.41 6.24 -13.47
C ILE A 60 -16.70 7.06 -14.58
N PRO A 61 -17.14 8.29 -14.88
CA PRO A 61 -16.51 9.11 -15.92
C PRO A 61 -15.03 9.43 -15.62
N SER A 62 -14.23 9.50 -16.68
CA SER A 62 -12.86 10.01 -16.63
C SER A 62 -12.82 11.43 -16.04
N GLY A 63 -11.81 11.73 -15.22
CA GLY A 63 -11.68 13.03 -14.54
C GLY A 63 -12.65 13.21 -13.36
N ASN A 64 -13.19 12.12 -12.81
CA ASN A 64 -14.04 12.18 -11.64
C ASN A 64 -13.35 12.91 -10.48
N ALA A 65 -14.06 13.88 -9.91
CA ALA A 65 -13.61 14.70 -8.78
C ALA A 65 -14.55 14.61 -7.58
N LYS A 66 -15.52 13.70 -7.58
CA LYS A 66 -16.50 13.54 -6.50
C LYS A 66 -16.30 12.18 -5.86
N TRP A 67 -16.46 12.07 -4.55
CA TRP A 67 -16.40 10.75 -3.91
C TRP A 67 -17.54 9.86 -4.40
N ILE A 68 -17.20 8.76 -5.07
CA ILE A 68 -18.15 7.72 -5.50
C ILE A 68 -17.93 6.49 -4.62
N ARG A 69 -18.97 6.06 -3.91
CA ARG A 69 -18.96 4.80 -3.16
C ARG A 69 -19.40 3.68 -4.08
N ILE A 70 -18.60 2.63 -4.18
CA ILE A 70 -18.98 1.37 -4.80
C ILE A 70 -19.23 0.40 -3.64
N GLN A 71 -20.50 0.21 -3.30
CA GLN A 71 -20.93 -0.73 -2.26
C GLN A 71 -21.01 -2.13 -2.86
N ILE A 72 -20.15 -3.03 -2.38
CA ILE A 72 -19.97 -4.38 -2.91
C ILE A 72 -20.55 -5.37 -1.90
N PHE A 73 -21.54 -6.14 -2.33
CA PHE A 73 -22.20 -7.11 -1.48
C PHE A 73 -21.28 -8.32 -1.20
N ALA A 74 -21.65 -9.15 -0.23
CA ALA A 74 -20.91 -10.36 0.10
C ALA A 74 -20.87 -11.30 -1.11
N GLY A 75 -19.71 -11.90 -1.36
CA GLY A 75 -19.49 -12.75 -2.54
C GLY A 75 -18.02 -12.90 -2.91
N VAL A 76 -17.75 -13.86 -3.78
CA VAL A 76 -16.44 -14.09 -4.38
C VAL A 76 -16.48 -13.60 -5.83
N TYR A 77 -15.82 -12.48 -6.08
CA TYR A 77 -15.70 -11.84 -7.39
C TYR A 77 -14.41 -12.30 -8.04
N ARG A 78 -14.52 -13.31 -8.92
CA ARG A 78 -13.38 -13.82 -9.68
C ARG A 78 -13.15 -12.98 -10.93
N GLU A 79 -12.42 -11.88 -10.76
CA GLU A 79 -12.10 -10.93 -11.82
C GLU A 79 -10.77 -10.19 -11.50
N LYS A 80 -10.11 -9.66 -12.53
CA LYS A 80 -9.07 -8.64 -12.34
C LYS A 80 -9.71 -7.27 -12.30
N VAL A 81 -9.34 -6.46 -11.31
CA VAL A 81 -9.87 -5.11 -11.13
C VAL A 81 -8.76 -4.08 -11.27
N THR A 82 -8.97 -3.12 -12.17
CA THR A 82 -8.05 -2.01 -12.46
C THR A 82 -8.77 -0.67 -12.29
N ILE A 83 -8.24 0.17 -11.40
CA ILE A 83 -8.63 1.58 -11.30
C ILE A 83 -7.56 2.44 -11.95
N THR A 84 -7.89 3.04 -13.08
CA THR A 84 -6.99 3.92 -13.85
C THR A 84 -6.79 5.29 -13.19
N TYR A 85 -5.68 5.96 -13.51
CA TYR A 85 -5.25 7.21 -12.87
C TYR A 85 -6.27 8.36 -12.95
N ASP A 86 -7.14 8.34 -13.96
CA ASP A 86 -8.17 9.33 -14.25
C ASP A 86 -9.47 9.11 -13.46
N LYS A 87 -9.61 7.98 -12.75
CA LYS A 87 -10.77 7.63 -11.92
C LYS A 87 -10.47 7.85 -10.43
N THR A 88 -10.19 9.10 -10.05
CA THR A 88 -9.88 9.46 -8.65
C THR A 88 -11.12 9.50 -7.75
N CYS A 89 -10.93 9.57 -6.43
CA CYS A 89 -12.00 9.74 -5.44
C CYS A 89 -12.99 8.56 -5.40
N ILE A 90 -12.47 7.33 -5.36
CA ILE A 90 -13.27 6.10 -5.28
C ILE A 90 -13.20 5.55 -3.86
N PHE A 91 -14.37 5.18 -3.34
CA PHE A 91 -14.51 4.43 -2.10
C PHE A 91 -15.09 3.05 -2.41
N LEU A 92 -14.26 2.01 -2.39
CA LEU A 92 -14.68 0.62 -2.45
C LEU A 92 -15.09 0.14 -1.05
N ASP A 93 -16.31 -0.34 -0.91
CA ASP A 93 -16.89 -0.66 0.39
C ASP A 93 -17.56 -2.04 0.37
N GLY A 94 -16.83 -3.05 0.83
CA GLY A 94 -17.30 -4.43 0.91
C GLY A 94 -18.11 -4.71 2.18
N ALA A 95 -18.83 -5.83 2.19
CA ALA A 95 -19.59 -6.30 3.35
C ALA A 95 -18.69 -6.71 4.54
N GLY A 96 -17.41 -6.97 4.27
CA GLY A 96 -16.41 -7.35 5.27
C GLY A 96 -15.29 -8.16 4.63
N SER A 97 -14.05 -8.06 5.13
CA SER A 97 -12.88 -8.73 4.55
C SER A 97 -12.94 -10.26 4.55
N ARG A 98 -13.92 -10.84 5.26
CA ARG A 98 -14.20 -12.28 5.29
C ARG A 98 -15.43 -12.67 4.46
N GLU A 99 -16.14 -11.70 3.90
CA GLU A 99 -17.43 -11.88 3.22
C GLU A 99 -17.38 -11.44 1.76
N THR A 100 -16.59 -10.41 1.44
CA THR A 100 -16.38 -9.91 0.08
C THR A 100 -14.94 -10.14 -0.36
N PHE A 101 -14.75 -10.97 -1.39
CA PHE A 101 -13.44 -11.27 -1.96
C PHE A 101 -13.34 -10.89 -3.43
N ILE A 102 -12.20 -10.32 -3.83
CA ILE A 102 -11.76 -10.22 -5.22
C ILE A 102 -10.62 -11.22 -5.38
N GLU A 103 -10.73 -12.12 -6.35
CA GLU A 103 -9.72 -13.16 -6.54
C GLU A 103 -9.33 -13.41 -8.00
N TRP A 104 -8.04 -13.67 -8.19
CA TRP A 104 -7.46 -14.10 -9.46
C TRP A 104 -6.23 -14.99 -9.21
N ASP A 105 -5.61 -15.53 -10.26
CA ASP A 105 -4.46 -16.43 -10.20
C ASP A 105 -3.33 -16.05 -11.18
N GLY A 106 -3.19 -14.76 -11.44
CA GLY A 106 -2.08 -14.23 -12.25
C GLY A 106 -0.75 -14.45 -11.54
N HIS A 107 0.29 -14.79 -12.28
CA HIS A 107 1.61 -15.12 -11.71
C HIS A 107 2.75 -14.78 -12.69
N GLU A 108 3.99 -15.09 -12.29
CA GLU A 108 5.27 -14.91 -13.02
C GLU A 108 5.75 -13.47 -13.18
N SER A 109 4.89 -12.55 -13.60
CA SER A 109 5.29 -11.16 -13.87
C SER A 109 4.69 -10.21 -12.85
N THR A 110 5.54 -9.53 -12.09
CA THR A 110 5.14 -8.59 -11.02
C THR A 110 4.13 -7.54 -11.54
N ASN A 111 4.34 -6.98 -12.73
CA ASN A 111 3.50 -5.92 -13.31
C ASN A 111 2.19 -6.36 -13.96
N THR A 112 1.90 -7.66 -14.06
CA THR A 112 0.65 -8.16 -14.66
C THR A 112 -0.05 -9.23 -13.84
N SER A 113 0.61 -9.79 -12.82
CA SER A 113 0.07 -10.86 -11.98
C SER A 113 -0.99 -10.40 -10.97
N TYR A 114 -1.17 -9.09 -10.79
CA TYR A 114 -2.11 -8.54 -9.81
C TYR A 114 -3.55 -9.05 -10.00
N THR A 115 -4.23 -9.22 -8.87
CA THR A 115 -5.69 -9.40 -8.80
C THR A 115 -6.39 -8.03 -8.80
N PHE A 116 -5.88 -7.09 -8.00
CA PHE A 116 -6.36 -5.71 -7.94
C PHE A 116 -5.22 -4.73 -8.18
N THR A 117 -5.43 -3.70 -8.98
CA THR A 117 -4.49 -2.58 -9.11
C THR A 117 -5.20 -1.24 -9.06
N SER A 118 -4.56 -0.24 -8.43
CA SER A 118 -5.03 1.14 -8.46
C SER A 118 -3.92 2.14 -8.72
N TYR A 119 -4.05 2.83 -9.86
CA TYR A 119 -3.24 3.99 -10.25
C TYR A 119 -3.85 5.30 -9.74
N ALA A 120 -5.06 5.27 -9.21
CA ALA A 120 -5.84 6.47 -8.88
C ALA A 120 -5.47 7.05 -7.51
N LYS A 121 -5.36 8.39 -7.46
CA LYS A 121 -5.23 9.12 -6.20
C LYS A 121 -6.54 9.13 -5.42
N ASN A 122 -6.43 9.27 -4.10
CA ASN A 122 -7.57 9.35 -3.19
C ASN A 122 -8.47 8.12 -3.32
N LEU A 123 -7.91 6.97 -2.99
CA LEU A 123 -8.62 5.69 -2.92
C LEU A 123 -8.97 5.40 -1.45
N VAL A 124 -10.20 4.95 -1.20
CA VAL A 124 -10.55 4.29 0.06
C VAL A 124 -11.02 2.88 -0.26
N VAL A 125 -10.53 1.91 0.50
CA VAL A 125 -10.98 0.52 0.45
C VAL A 125 -11.36 0.10 1.86
N LYS A 126 -12.56 -0.44 2.05
CA LYS A 126 -13.01 -0.97 3.34
C LYS A 126 -13.57 -2.37 3.17
N GLY A 127 -13.20 -3.29 4.06
CA GLY A 127 -13.89 -4.56 4.21
C GLY A 127 -13.85 -5.45 2.97
N ILE A 128 -12.74 -5.48 2.24
CA ILE A 128 -12.55 -6.33 1.06
C ILE A 128 -11.33 -7.22 1.27
N GLY A 129 -11.44 -8.49 0.86
CA GLY A 129 -10.32 -9.41 0.75
C GLY A 129 -9.80 -9.53 -0.68
N PHE A 130 -8.53 -9.24 -0.90
CA PHE A 130 -7.83 -9.45 -2.17
C PHE A 130 -7.04 -10.75 -2.09
N LYS A 131 -7.26 -11.65 -3.04
CA LYS A 131 -6.64 -12.98 -3.05
C LYS A 131 -5.98 -13.26 -4.39
N ASN A 132 -4.68 -13.52 -4.37
CA ASN A 132 -4.05 -14.24 -5.47
C ASN A 132 -4.03 -15.73 -5.12
N THR A 133 -4.83 -16.54 -5.82
CA THR A 133 -5.04 -17.95 -5.48
C THR A 133 -3.94 -18.88 -5.97
N TYR A 134 -2.95 -18.39 -6.74
CA TYR A 134 -1.93 -19.22 -7.38
C TYR A 134 -1.15 -20.13 -6.40
N ASN A 135 -0.78 -19.63 -5.22
CA ASN A 135 -0.02 -20.37 -4.20
C ASN A 135 -0.80 -20.62 -2.89
N LEU A 136 -2.12 -20.38 -2.87
CA LEU A 136 -2.96 -20.56 -1.66
C LEU A 136 -3.65 -21.93 -1.59
N GLY A 137 -3.60 -22.70 -2.67
CA GLY A 137 -4.17 -24.05 -2.73
C GLY A 137 -3.27 -25.11 -2.07
N PRO A 138 -3.75 -26.37 -1.98
CA PRO A 138 -2.98 -27.47 -1.40
C PRO A 138 -1.80 -27.91 -2.28
N LYS A 139 -1.85 -27.60 -3.59
CA LYS A 139 -0.75 -27.87 -4.51
C LYS A 139 0.30 -26.77 -4.37
N GLN A 140 1.54 -27.18 -4.12
CA GLN A 140 2.68 -26.28 -4.16
C GLN A 140 3.09 -26.06 -5.62
N ASN A 141 2.92 -24.84 -6.10
CA ASN A 141 3.51 -24.37 -7.35
C ASN A 141 4.84 -23.68 -7.04
N ASP A 142 5.60 -23.33 -8.07
CA ASP A 142 6.83 -22.57 -7.92
C ASP A 142 6.58 -21.24 -7.20
N LEU A 143 7.59 -20.76 -6.48
CA LEU A 143 7.56 -19.42 -5.88
C LEU A 143 7.90 -18.40 -6.98
N VAL A 144 6.86 -17.76 -7.49
CA VAL A 144 6.95 -16.69 -8.49
C VAL A 144 6.05 -15.52 -8.06
N PRO A 145 6.31 -14.29 -8.55
CA PRO A 145 5.47 -13.13 -8.25
C PRO A 145 3.99 -13.40 -8.55
N ALA A 146 3.13 -13.23 -7.54
CA ALA A 146 1.69 -13.49 -7.63
C ALA A 146 0.93 -12.48 -6.76
N LEU A 147 0.73 -11.28 -7.29
CA LEU A 147 0.22 -10.14 -6.53
C LEU A 147 -1.28 -10.27 -6.21
N SER A 148 -1.64 -10.05 -4.95
CA SER A 148 -3.03 -9.85 -4.53
C SER A 148 -3.48 -8.41 -4.81
N ALA A 149 -2.60 -7.44 -4.56
CA ALA A 149 -2.88 -6.03 -4.79
C ALA A 149 -1.63 -5.24 -5.18
N GLU A 150 -1.81 -4.27 -6.07
CA GLU A 150 -0.83 -3.26 -6.45
C GLU A 150 -1.43 -1.86 -6.20
N ILE A 151 -0.77 -1.03 -5.38
CA ILE A 151 -1.24 0.30 -5.00
C ILE A 151 -0.19 1.35 -5.38
N LEU A 152 -0.52 2.23 -6.33
CA LEU A 152 0.39 3.27 -6.84
C LEU A 152 -0.08 4.70 -6.58
N GLY A 153 -1.39 4.89 -6.38
CA GLY A 153 -1.98 6.22 -6.28
C GLY A 153 -1.78 6.86 -4.91
N ASP A 154 -1.21 8.08 -4.88
CA ASP A 154 -1.07 8.85 -3.63
C ASP A 154 -2.41 8.99 -2.89
N LYS A 155 -2.37 8.88 -1.56
CA LYS A 155 -3.52 8.99 -0.64
C LYS A 155 -4.50 7.82 -0.76
N ALA A 156 -3.98 6.60 -0.68
CA ALA A 156 -4.80 5.39 -0.58
C ALA A 156 -4.94 4.94 0.88
N ALA A 157 -6.16 4.63 1.32
CA ALA A 157 -6.41 4.11 2.65
C ALA A 157 -7.18 2.78 2.59
N SER A 158 -6.69 1.77 3.29
CA SER A 158 -7.31 0.45 3.44
C SER A 158 -7.72 0.22 4.89
N TYR A 159 -9.00 -0.05 5.13
CA TYR A 159 -9.59 -0.24 6.46
C TYR A 159 -10.21 -1.63 6.58
N ASN A 160 -9.73 -2.44 7.53
CA ASN A 160 -10.25 -3.79 7.76
C ASN A 160 -10.25 -4.63 6.46
N CYS A 161 -9.23 -4.45 5.61
CA CYS A 161 -9.03 -5.24 4.39
C CYS A 161 -8.12 -6.44 4.66
N SER A 162 -8.19 -7.44 3.79
CA SER A 162 -7.27 -8.58 3.85
C SER A 162 -6.58 -8.84 2.52
N PHE A 163 -5.30 -9.19 2.54
CA PHE A 163 -4.48 -9.45 1.37
C PHE A 163 -3.87 -10.83 1.51
N PHE A 164 -4.09 -11.71 0.54
CA PHE A 164 -3.62 -13.08 0.57
C PHE A 164 -2.81 -13.41 -0.68
N GLY A 165 -1.59 -13.87 -0.46
CA GLY A 165 -0.71 -14.40 -1.49
C GLY A 165 0.44 -15.15 -0.84
N VAL A 166 1.54 -15.32 -1.58
CA VAL A 166 2.77 -15.93 -1.07
C VAL A 166 3.98 -15.08 -1.42
N GLN A 167 4.41 -15.08 -2.68
CA GLN A 167 5.45 -14.17 -3.15
C GLN A 167 4.81 -12.89 -3.69
N ASP A 168 5.36 -11.74 -3.29
CA ASP A 168 4.96 -10.41 -3.77
C ASP A 168 3.46 -10.12 -3.53
N THR A 169 2.93 -10.45 -2.34
CA THR A 169 1.47 -10.36 -2.07
C THR A 169 0.90 -8.95 -2.24
N LEU A 170 1.55 -7.95 -1.66
CA LEU A 170 1.15 -6.55 -1.70
C LEU A 170 2.28 -5.71 -2.26
N TRP A 171 2.07 -5.19 -3.48
CA TRP A 171 2.97 -4.21 -4.08
C TRP A 171 2.53 -2.79 -3.70
N ASP A 172 3.16 -2.26 -2.66
CA ASP A 172 3.00 -0.91 -2.15
C ASP A 172 3.97 0.03 -2.88
N VAL A 173 3.61 0.36 -4.14
CA VAL A 173 4.54 0.86 -5.16
C VAL A 173 5.12 2.22 -4.80
N GLY A 174 4.28 3.20 -4.50
CA GLY A 174 4.69 4.59 -4.27
C GLY A 174 3.48 5.47 -3.94
N GLY A 175 3.73 6.61 -3.29
CA GLY A 175 2.67 7.47 -2.74
C GLY A 175 2.47 7.26 -1.24
N ARG A 176 1.55 8.02 -0.63
CA ARG A 176 1.24 7.93 0.80
C ARG A 176 0.07 7.01 1.06
N HIS A 177 0.29 5.94 1.82
CA HIS A 177 -0.73 4.93 2.06
C HIS A 177 -0.95 4.67 3.56
N TYR A 178 -2.19 4.36 3.91
CA TYR A 178 -2.59 4.00 5.28
C TYR A 178 -3.29 2.64 5.28
N PHE A 179 -2.77 1.70 6.04
CA PHE A 179 -3.35 0.36 6.22
C PHE A 179 -3.73 0.20 7.69
N TYR A 180 -5.02 0.23 7.99
CA TYR A 180 -5.54 0.19 9.35
C TYR A 180 -6.36 -1.07 9.58
N GLN A 181 -5.98 -1.84 10.60
CA GLN A 181 -6.62 -3.11 10.95
C GLN A 181 -6.68 -4.10 9.79
N CYS A 182 -5.64 -4.12 8.95
CA CYS A 182 -5.55 -5.03 7.83
C CYS A 182 -4.96 -6.39 8.25
N TYR A 183 -5.30 -7.43 7.49
CA TYR A 183 -4.63 -8.72 7.56
C TYR A 183 -3.84 -8.94 6.27
N ILE A 184 -2.53 -9.15 6.35
CA ILE A 184 -1.67 -9.34 5.19
C ILE A 184 -0.94 -10.66 5.36
N GLN A 185 -1.20 -11.61 4.47
CA GLN A 185 -0.59 -12.92 4.48
C GLN A 185 0.37 -13.09 3.30
N GLY A 186 1.56 -13.59 3.57
CA GLY A 186 2.46 -14.04 2.52
C GLY A 186 3.74 -14.70 3.03
N GLY A 187 4.76 -14.70 2.18
CA GLY A 187 5.96 -15.49 2.35
C GLY A 187 7.25 -14.82 1.91
N ALA A 188 7.39 -14.59 0.61
CA ALA A 188 8.60 -13.99 0.04
C ALA A 188 8.28 -12.55 -0.37
N ASP A 189 9.01 -11.58 0.18
CA ASP A 189 8.86 -10.15 -0.09
C ASP A 189 7.40 -9.68 -0.07
N PHE A 190 6.59 -10.21 0.84
CA PHE A 190 5.14 -10.16 0.64
C PHE A 190 4.53 -8.77 0.87
N ILE A 191 5.29 -7.83 1.45
CA ILE A 191 5.04 -6.38 1.40
C ILE A 191 6.28 -5.73 0.81
N PHE A 192 6.18 -5.22 -0.41
CA PHE A 192 7.32 -4.65 -1.12
C PHE A 192 6.92 -3.40 -1.90
N GLY A 193 7.92 -2.59 -2.28
CA GLY A 193 7.69 -1.35 -3.01
C GLY A 193 8.32 -0.12 -2.36
N ASN A 194 8.00 1.06 -2.87
CA ASN A 194 8.57 2.35 -2.43
C ASN A 194 7.52 3.31 -1.86
N GLY A 195 6.40 2.79 -1.34
CA GLY A 195 5.39 3.57 -0.63
C GLY A 195 5.93 4.33 0.59
N GLN A 196 5.35 5.48 0.89
CA GLN A 196 5.44 6.14 2.20
C GLN A 196 4.22 5.70 3.02
N SER A 197 4.36 4.58 3.73
CA SER A 197 3.20 3.82 4.16
C SER A 197 3.21 3.54 5.64
N PHE A 198 2.03 3.68 6.24
CA PHE A 198 1.81 3.44 7.66
C PHE A 198 0.82 2.30 7.83
N TYR A 199 1.30 1.21 8.41
CA TYR A 199 0.55 0.01 8.76
C TYR A 199 0.28 0.05 10.25
N GLU A 200 -0.98 0.19 10.65
CA GLU A 200 -1.38 0.35 12.05
C GLU A 200 -2.38 -0.71 12.46
N GLN A 201 -2.18 -1.28 13.65
CA GLN A 201 -3.06 -2.30 14.23
C GLN A 201 -3.33 -3.49 13.29
N SER A 202 -2.37 -3.78 12.41
CA SER A 202 -2.51 -4.78 11.36
C SER A 202 -1.85 -6.09 11.77
N VAL A 203 -2.30 -7.18 11.17
CA VAL A 203 -1.74 -8.53 11.34
C VAL A 203 -0.93 -8.87 10.10
N LEU A 204 0.35 -9.18 10.28
CA LEU A 204 1.22 -9.72 9.24
C LEU A 204 1.39 -11.22 9.51
N TYR A 205 0.83 -12.05 8.62
CA TYR A 205 0.82 -13.49 8.75
C TYR A 205 1.79 -14.15 7.76
N TYR A 206 2.87 -14.72 8.28
CA TYR A 206 3.85 -15.47 7.48
C TYR A 206 3.37 -16.91 7.23
N SER A 207 3.45 -17.40 5.99
CA SER A 207 2.89 -18.71 5.59
C SER A 207 3.71 -19.49 4.56
N LEU A 208 5.01 -19.72 4.83
CA LEU A 208 5.87 -20.56 3.98
C LEU A 208 6.30 -21.88 4.63
N GLU A 209 5.66 -22.30 5.72
CA GLU A 209 6.04 -23.50 6.46
C GLU A 209 6.05 -24.79 5.63
N THR A 210 5.29 -24.81 4.53
CA THR A 210 5.20 -25.98 3.66
C THR A 210 6.19 -25.92 2.49
N TYR A 211 6.76 -24.75 2.16
CA TYR A 211 7.64 -24.58 1.02
C TYR A 211 9.07 -25.06 1.29
N GLY A 212 9.70 -25.64 0.27
CA GLY A 212 11.08 -26.14 0.36
C GLY A 212 11.27 -27.20 1.46
N ASN A 213 10.30 -28.08 1.68
CA ASN A 213 10.27 -29.04 2.79
C ASN A 213 10.40 -28.37 4.18
N GLY A 214 9.87 -27.15 4.33
CA GLY A 214 9.93 -26.36 5.57
C GLY A 214 11.26 -25.69 5.84
N THR A 215 12.17 -25.66 4.85
CA THR A 215 13.49 -25.02 4.97
C THR A 215 13.53 -23.61 4.39
N TYR A 216 12.51 -23.21 3.64
CA TYR A 216 12.48 -21.89 3.02
C TYR A 216 12.32 -20.81 4.10
N ILE A 217 13.20 -19.82 4.08
CA ILE A 217 13.14 -18.64 4.93
C ILE A 217 12.78 -17.46 4.03
N GLY A 218 11.68 -16.78 4.34
CA GLY A 218 11.16 -15.68 3.56
C GLY A 218 11.41 -14.32 4.20
N TYR A 219 10.81 -13.29 3.61
CA TYR A 219 10.97 -11.90 4.02
C TYR A 219 9.60 -11.26 4.13
N ILE A 220 9.32 -10.65 5.29
CA ILE A 220 8.07 -9.92 5.49
C ILE A 220 8.04 -8.66 4.63
N THR A 221 9.17 -7.95 4.56
CA THR A 221 9.27 -6.70 3.78
C THR A 221 10.43 -6.70 2.78
N ALA A 222 10.23 -6.02 1.65
CA ALA A 222 11.29 -5.66 0.71
C ALA A 222 11.10 -4.20 0.26
N GLN A 223 11.55 -3.25 1.08
CA GLN A 223 11.31 -1.83 0.85
C GLN A 223 12.33 -1.25 -0.13
N GLY A 224 11.85 -0.45 -1.09
CA GLY A 224 12.55 -0.02 -2.30
C GLY A 224 12.92 1.45 -2.38
N ARG A 225 13.19 2.12 -1.26
CA ARG A 225 13.72 3.49 -1.27
C ARG A 225 15.13 3.53 -1.84
N ASP A 226 15.34 4.36 -2.86
CA ASP A 226 16.58 4.37 -3.66
C ASP A 226 17.40 5.66 -3.52
N SER A 227 16.94 6.62 -2.72
CA SER A 227 17.68 7.86 -2.42
C SER A 227 17.41 8.40 -1.01
N ALA A 228 18.37 9.15 -0.46
CA ALA A 228 18.24 9.81 0.83
C ALA A 228 17.20 10.95 0.84
N GLU A 229 16.91 11.51 -0.32
CA GLU A 229 15.95 12.61 -0.53
C GLU A 229 14.49 12.12 -0.53
N GLU A 230 14.25 10.83 -0.79
CA GLU A 230 12.90 10.27 -0.77
C GLU A 230 12.31 10.21 0.65
N SER A 231 11.04 10.55 0.79
CA SER A 231 10.29 10.44 2.05
C SER A 231 9.68 9.05 2.30
N SER A 232 9.80 8.14 1.34
CA SER A 232 9.23 6.78 1.37
C SER A 232 9.77 5.88 2.49
N GLY A 233 9.05 4.83 2.83
CA GLY A 233 9.40 3.91 3.90
C GLY A 233 8.16 3.23 4.45
N PHE A 234 8.35 2.08 5.06
CA PHE A 234 7.27 1.35 5.71
C PHE A 234 7.37 1.50 7.23
N VAL A 235 6.29 1.97 7.86
CA VAL A 235 6.16 2.04 9.31
C VAL A 235 5.07 1.08 9.75
N PHE A 236 5.41 0.13 10.63
CA PHE A 236 4.48 -0.81 11.26
C PHE A 236 4.35 -0.43 12.73
N LYS A 237 3.14 -0.07 13.17
CA LYS A 237 2.87 0.36 14.54
C LYS A 237 1.70 -0.42 15.13
N ASP A 238 1.87 -0.91 16.36
CA ASP A 238 0.85 -1.69 17.08
C ASP A 238 0.41 -2.95 16.29
N CYS A 239 1.29 -3.49 15.45
CA CYS A 239 1.01 -4.65 14.61
C CYS A 239 1.29 -5.96 15.34
N VAL A 240 0.77 -7.06 14.80
CA VAL A 240 1.12 -8.42 15.23
C VAL A 240 1.78 -9.14 14.07
N ILE A 241 3.02 -9.57 14.27
CA ILE A 241 3.83 -10.33 13.31
C ILE A 241 3.92 -11.77 13.80
N HIS A 242 3.19 -12.64 13.12
CA HIS A 242 3.18 -14.07 13.44
C HIS A 242 2.93 -14.93 12.21
N GLY A 243 2.91 -16.24 12.37
CA GLY A 243 2.71 -17.12 11.23
C GLY A 243 3.22 -18.52 11.51
N ARG A 244 3.54 -19.22 10.43
CA ARG A 244 4.12 -20.56 10.43
C ARG A 244 5.35 -20.58 9.54
N GLY A 245 6.42 -21.17 10.06
CA GLY A 245 7.74 -21.13 9.44
C GLY A 245 8.62 -20.04 10.07
N ILE A 246 9.72 -19.70 9.40
CA ILE A 246 10.74 -18.79 9.90
C ILE A 246 10.99 -17.70 8.85
N ALA A 247 11.10 -16.44 9.28
CA ALA A 247 11.20 -15.29 8.39
C ALA A 247 12.19 -14.23 8.89
N TYR A 248 12.77 -13.50 7.93
CA TYR A 248 13.33 -12.17 8.18
C TYR A 248 12.21 -11.13 8.25
N LEU A 249 12.40 -10.09 9.06
CA LEU A 249 11.56 -8.91 9.09
C LEU A 249 11.61 -8.16 7.75
N GLY A 250 12.74 -8.23 7.05
CA GLY A 250 12.83 -7.76 5.68
C GLY A 250 14.23 -7.79 5.10
N ARG A 251 14.29 -7.43 3.82
CA ARG A 251 15.53 -7.22 3.07
C ARG A 251 15.52 -5.92 2.27
N ALA A 252 16.72 -5.36 2.04
CA ALA A 252 16.87 -4.08 1.34
C ALA A 252 16.72 -4.24 -0.16
N TRP A 253 15.52 -4.01 -0.71
CA TRP A 253 15.30 -4.07 -2.17
C TRP A 253 16.10 -2.99 -2.92
N LYS A 254 16.34 -1.84 -2.28
CA LYS A 254 17.09 -0.69 -2.83
C LYS A 254 18.02 -0.03 -1.80
N ALA A 255 18.91 0.83 -2.28
CA ALA A 255 20.11 1.28 -1.54
C ALA A 255 19.82 2.07 -0.25
N PHE A 256 18.65 2.70 -0.15
CA PHE A 256 18.24 3.52 0.99
C PHE A 256 17.00 2.95 1.70
N SER A 257 16.82 1.62 1.61
CA SER A 257 15.66 0.90 2.14
C SER A 257 15.35 1.32 3.58
N ARG A 258 14.08 1.61 3.86
CA ARG A 258 13.63 2.14 5.16
C ARG A 258 12.40 1.41 5.69
N VAL A 259 12.56 0.76 6.83
CA VAL A 259 11.50 0.03 7.54
C VAL A 259 11.62 0.28 9.05
N VAL A 260 10.51 0.67 9.69
CA VAL A 260 10.43 0.87 11.14
C VAL A 260 9.31 0.00 11.69
N ILE A 261 9.61 -0.86 12.66
CA ILE A 261 8.62 -1.69 13.36
C ILE A 261 8.59 -1.26 14.82
N ALA A 262 7.45 -0.75 15.27
CA ALA A 262 7.31 -0.17 16.60
C ALA A 262 6.07 -0.67 17.36
N ASN A 263 6.17 -0.76 18.68
CA ASN A 263 5.09 -1.16 19.59
C ASN A 263 4.37 -2.45 19.15
N SER A 264 5.07 -3.33 18.43
CA SER A 264 4.47 -4.48 17.77
C SER A 264 4.79 -5.77 18.52
N LYS A 265 3.95 -6.78 18.34
CA LYS A 265 4.17 -8.13 18.88
C LYS A 265 4.81 -9.02 17.83
N LEU A 266 6.01 -9.49 18.09
CA LEU A 266 6.78 -10.36 17.20
C LEU A 266 6.85 -11.75 17.82
N SER A 267 6.24 -12.73 17.16
CA SER A 267 6.35 -14.14 17.56
C SER A 267 7.71 -14.74 17.21
N ASP A 268 7.96 -15.98 17.63
CA ASP A 268 9.21 -16.71 17.43
C ASP A 268 9.51 -17.13 15.98
N ILE A 269 8.68 -16.70 15.01
CA ILE A 269 8.99 -16.87 13.59
C ILE A 269 10.18 -16.02 13.12
N VAL A 270 10.54 -14.97 13.86
CA VAL A 270 11.58 -14.01 13.44
C VAL A 270 12.97 -14.60 13.68
N VAL A 271 13.79 -14.66 12.62
CA VAL A 271 15.20 -15.09 12.75
C VAL A 271 15.98 -14.15 13.69
N PRO A 272 16.94 -14.66 14.49
CA PRO A 272 17.66 -13.83 15.46
C PRO A 272 18.35 -12.60 14.87
N VAL A 273 18.92 -12.71 13.66
CA VAL A 273 19.57 -11.60 12.95
C VAL A 273 18.57 -10.54 12.47
N GLY A 274 17.29 -10.89 12.33
CA GLY A 274 16.16 -10.02 12.01
C GLY A 274 16.09 -9.56 10.55
N TRP A 275 17.19 -9.05 10.00
CA TRP A 275 17.20 -8.31 8.74
C TRP A 275 18.31 -8.76 7.81
N ASP A 276 18.13 -8.51 6.50
CA ASP A 276 19.11 -8.79 5.46
C ASP A 276 19.41 -7.53 4.62
N ALA A 277 20.69 -7.23 4.39
CA ALA A 277 21.12 -6.11 3.55
C ALA A 277 21.04 -6.44 2.04
N TRP A 278 20.79 -7.70 1.70
CA TRP A 278 20.71 -8.22 0.33
C TRP A 278 21.94 -7.86 -0.51
N GLN A 279 21.79 -7.06 -1.57
CA GLN A 279 22.88 -6.64 -2.45
C GLN A 279 23.69 -5.44 -1.91
N PHE A 280 23.33 -4.92 -0.72
CA PHE A 280 23.92 -3.71 -0.14
C PHE A 280 24.80 -3.99 1.10
N VAL A 281 25.34 -5.22 1.20
CA VAL A 281 26.35 -5.55 2.21
C VAL A 281 27.57 -4.63 2.04
N GLY A 282 28.01 -3.98 3.11
CA GLY A 282 29.05 -2.95 3.09
C GLY A 282 28.54 -1.51 2.87
N HIS A 283 27.24 -1.33 2.65
CA HIS A 283 26.56 -0.04 2.48
C HIS A 283 25.38 0.12 3.44
N GLU A 284 25.38 -0.62 4.56
CA GLU A 284 24.29 -0.64 5.53
C GLU A 284 24.15 0.67 6.31
N ASP A 285 25.13 1.57 6.19
CA ASP A 285 25.05 2.93 6.72
C ASP A 285 23.91 3.74 6.09
N GLN A 286 23.54 3.43 4.83
CA GLN A 286 22.47 4.06 4.06
C GLN A 286 21.07 3.52 4.37
N LEU A 287 21.00 2.28 4.86
CA LEU A 287 19.74 1.61 5.22
C LEU A 287 19.17 2.19 6.52
N THR A 288 17.84 2.20 6.66
CA THR A 288 17.17 2.61 7.91
C THR A 288 16.21 1.54 8.39
N TYR A 289 16.74 0.52 9.06
CA TYR A 289 15.95 -0.51 9.75
C TYR A 289 16.00 -0.30 11.25
N ALA A 290 14.83 -0.23 11.87
CA ALA A 290 14.70 0.05 13.29
C ALA A 290 13.56 -0.75 13.93
N GLU A 291 13.80 -1.21 15.16
CA GLU A 291 12.83 -1.84 16.04
C GLU A 291 12.68 -0.99 17.31
N VAL A 292 11.46 -0.60 17.67
CA VAL A 292 11.19 0.32 18.79
C VAL A 292 10.11 -0.27 19.70
N ASP A 293 10.45 -0.56 20.95
CA ASP A 293 9.50 -1.01 21.98
C ASP A 293 8.63 -2.22 21.55
N ASN A 294 9.21 -3.10 20.74
CA ASN A 294 8.58 -4.35 20.34
C ASN A 294 8.58 -5.37 21.48
N SER A 295 7.62 -6.29 21.46
CA SER A 295 7.48 -7.35 22.47
C SER A 295 7.25 -8.72 21.83
N GLY A 296 7.36 -9.78 22.62
CA GLY A 296 7.22 -11.16 22.15
C GLY A 296 8.55 -11.86 21.90
N ARG A 297 8.49 -13.17 21.64
CA ARG A 297 9.69 -14.04 21.55
C ARG A 297 10.61 -13.66 20.39
N GLY A 298 10.06 -13.11 19.30
CA GLY A 298 10.84 -12.64 18.16
C GLY A 298 11.40 -11.24 18.32
N ALA A 299 11.09 -10.50 19.39
CA ALA A 299 11.51 -9.12 19.59
C ALA A 299 12.89 -8.95 20.27
N GLU A 300 13.56 -10.05 20.63
CA GLU A 300 14.91 -10.01 21.20
C GLU A 300 15.92 -9.44 20.19
N THR A 301 16.65 -8.39 20.58
CA THR A 301 17.54 -7.65 19.68
C THR A 301 19.04 -7.91 19.90
N SER A 302 19.43 -8.62 20.97
CA SER A 302 20.84 -8.89 21.30
C SER A 302 21.63 -9.67 20.23
N LYS A 303 20.94 -10.35 19.29
CA LYS A 303 21.55 -11.08 18.17
C LYS A 303 21.25 -10.47 16.80
N ARG A 304 20.64 -9.29 16.76
CA ARG A 304 20.32 -8.60 15.51
C ARG A 304 21.59 -8.21 14.77
N VAL A 305 21.42 -7.98 13.47
CA VAL A 305 22.46 -7.38 12.64
C VAL A 305 23.07 -6.13 13.33
N PRO A 306 24.40 -5.94 13.28
CA PRO A 306 25.07 -4.87 14.01
C PRO A 306 24.75 -3.46 13.49
N TRP A 307 24.21 -3.37 12.27
CA TRP A 307 23.83 -2.13 11.61
C TRP A 307 22.37 -1.71 11.86
N LEU A 308 21.62 -2.44 12.71
CA LEU A 308 20.28 -2.04 13.13
C LEU A 308 20.31 -0.61 13.73
N LYS A 309 19.48 0.29 13.20
CA LYS A 309 19.50 1.70 13.60
C LYS A 309 18.83 1.90 14.95
N LYS A 310 19.46 2.74 15.77
CA LYS A 310 18.85 3.32 16.97
C LYS A 310 18.34 4.71 16.63
N LEU A 311 17.03 4.84 16.53
CA LEU A 311 16.39 6.12 16.22
C LEU A 311 16.46 7.06 17.43
N SER A 312 16.68 8.34 17.16
CA SER A 312 16.54 9.41 18.15
C SER A 312 15.06 9.61 18.53
N ALA A 313 14.81 10.24 19.69
CA ALA A 313 13.46 10.61 20.10
C ALA A 313 12.75 11.53 19.09
N CYS A 314 13.51 12.32 18.31
CA CYS A 314 12.94 13.15 17.25
C CYS A 314 12.46 12.28 16.08
N GLU A 315 13.31 11.36 15.60
CA GLU A 315 12.97 10.44 14.51
C GLU A 315 11.79 9.54 14.88
N ILE A 316 11.76 9.00 16.10
CA ILE A 316 10.62 8.21 16.61
C ILE A 316 9.33 9.03 16.52
N ARG A 317 9.33 10.29 16.98
CA ARG A 317 8.16 11.18 16.88
C ARG A 317 7.77 11.51 15.44
N GLN A 318 8.70 11.50 14.49
CA GLN A 318 8.41 11.76 13.08
C GLN A 318 7.81 10.51 12.42
N PHE A 319 8.47 9.35 12.57
CA PHE A 319 8.04 8.11 11.92
C PHE A 319 6.76 7.55 12.52
N LEU A 320 6.60 7.55 13.85
CA LEU A 320 5.48 6.87 14.52
C LEU A 320 4.20 7.72 14.63
N SER A 321 4.19 8.92 14.03
CA SER A 321 3.03 9.80 13.99
C SER A 321 2.42 9.79 12.60
N VAL A 322 1.21 9.26 12.45
CA VAL A 322 0.45 9.28 11.18
C VAL A 322 0.43 10.70 10.57
N ASP A 323 0.14 11.72 11.38
CA ASP A 323 0.09 13.13 10.97
C ASP A 323 1.42 13.68 10.41
N LYS A 324 2.55 13.17 10.89
CA LYS A 324 3.88 13.66 10.49
C LYS A 324 4.49 12.82 9.38
N PHE A 325 4.22 11.52 9.36
CA PHE A 325 4.81 10.61 8.39
C PHE A 325 4.01 10.58 7.08
N ILE A 326 2.68 10.45 7.12
CA ILE A 326 1.87 10.31 5.90
C ILE A 326 0.82 11.39 5.72
N ASN A 327 0.46 12.14 6.76
CA ASN A 327 -0.75 12.99 6.76
C ASN A 327 -0.45 14.49 6.96
N GLN A 328 0.69 14.98 6.46
CA GLN A 328 1.14 16.37 6.66
C GLN A 328 0.17 17.41 6.06
N ASP A 329 -0.55 17.05 4.99
CA ASP A 329 -1.56 17.90 4.35
C ASP A 329 -3.00 17.57 4.79
N GLY A 330 -3.15 16.77 5.86
CA GLY A 330 -4.43 16.40 6.45
C GLY A 330 -5.36 15.63 5.51
N TRP A 331 -4.83 14.84 4.58
CA TRP A 331 -5.62 14.12 3.59
C TRP A 331 -6.54 13.05 4.19
N ILE A 332 -6.15 12.42 5.30
CA ILE A 332 -6.97 11.37 5.95
C ILE A 332 -8.31 11.96 6.41
N ALA A 333 -8.30 13.15 7.02
CA ALA A 333 -9.53 13.83 7.44
C ALA A 333 -10.45 14.25 6.28
N LYS A 334 -9.94 14.25 5.03
CA LYS A 334 -10.69 14.56 3.82
C LYS A 334 -11.29 13.31 3.16
N LEU A 335 -10.97 12.11 3.64
CA LEU A 335 -11.57 10.87 3.15
C LEU A 335 -13.05 10.76 3.57
N PRO A 336 -13.85 9.96 2.83
CA PRO A 336 -15.17 9.51 3.26
C PRO A 336 -15.14 8.84 4.62
N THR A 337 -16.21 8.98 5.37
CA THR A 337 -16.32 8.39 6.71
C THR A 337 -16.50 6.88 6.59
N VAL A 338 -15.66 6.12 7.28
CA VAL A 338 -15.64 4.65 7.29
C VAL A 338 -16.30 4.09 8.55
N ASN A 339 -17.55 4.47 8.84
CA ASN A 339 -18.31 3.95 9.99
C ASN A 339 -18.59 2.46 9.87
#